data_AF-A0A1H1QE70-F1
#
_entry.id   AF-A0A1H1QE70-F1
#
_cell.length_a   1.000
_cell.length_b   1.000
_cell.length_c   1.000
_cell.angle_alpha   90.00
_cell.angle_beta   90.00
_cell.angle_gamma   90.00
#
_symmetry.space_group_name_H-M   'P 1'
#
loop_
_entity.id
_entity.type
_entity.pdbx_description
1 polymer ?
#
loop_
_entity_poly.entity_id
_entity_poly.type
_entity_poly.pdbx_seq_one_letter_code
_entity_poly.pdbx_strand_id
1 'polypeptide(L)'
;MTSIEQVHRNTSLDFAKLEADVAAALPASTSLPSIRGAPSVQSEPMPDYVEHRDGVSRVGALSAEAVVRDYESAAKEIEAMGAELISAAKKCEAMTAEVHTAIAFMRDTATAYREEAKKIFKRIEDCALLTEDVRKTCETIKRRIETDSTP
;
A
#
# COMPACT_ATOMS: atom_id res chain seq x y z
N MET A 1 48.96 -31.38 -32.53
CA MET A 1 48.04 -31.98 -33.50
C MET A 1 46.87 -32.54 -32.72
N THR A 2 45.75 -31.83 -32.67
CA THR A 2 44.51 -32.24 -31.98
C THR A 2 43.39 -32.24 -33.00
N SER A 3 42.84 -33.43 -33.23
CA SER A 3 41.84 -33.73 -34.25
C SER A 3 40.52 -32.98 -34.00
N ILE A 4 39.98 -32.40 -35.07
CA ILE A 4 38.63 -31.83 -35.14
C ILE A 4 37.66 -32.99 -35.39
N GLU A 5 36.72 -33.24 -34.48
CA GLU A 5 35.61 -34.17 -34.72
C GLU A 5 34.66 -33.60 -35.78
N GLN A 6 34.46 -34.38 -36.84
CA GLN A 6 33.49 -34.10 -37.91
C GLN A 6 32.07 -34.20 -37.36
N VAL A 7 31.38 -33.06 -37.27
CA VAL A 7 29.93 -32.99 -37.14
C VAL A 7 29.30 -33.60 -38.39
N HIS A 8 28.83 -34.84 -38.27
CA HIS A 8 28.03 -35.48 -39.30
C HIS A 8 26.64 -34.83 -39.32
N ARG A 9 26.47 -33.93 -40.29
CA ARG A 9 25.19 -33.41 -40.72
C ARG A 9 24.47 -34.49 -41.54
N ASN A 10 23.16 -34.62 -41.30
CA ASN A 10 22.16 -35.35 -42.09
C ASN A 10 21.91 -36.81 -41.72
N THR A 11 21.08 -37.03 -40.71
CA THR A 11 20.07 -38.09 -40.78
C THR A 11 18.74 -37.44 -41.14
N SER A 12 18.22 -37.79 -42.32
CA SER A 12 16.85 -37.47 -42.72
C SER A 12 15.91 -38.08 -41.68
N LEU A 13 15.22 -37.24 -40.91
CA LEU A 13 14.20 -37.71 -39.97
C LEU A 13 13.03 -38.25 -40.79
N ASP A 14 12.81 -39.56 -40.71
CA ASP A 14 11.68 -40.21 -41.33
C ASP A 14 10.43 -39.91 -40.48
N PHE A 15 9.68 -38.90 -40.93
CA PHE A 15 8.49 -38.40 -40.24
C PHE A 15 7.41 -39.48 -40.08
N ALA A 16 7.32 -40.44 -41.01
CA ALA A 16 6.38 -41.54 -40.92
C ALA A 16 6.73 -42.49 -39.77
N LYS A 17 8.03 -42.68 -39.51
CA LYS A 17 8.51 -43.49 -38.39
C LYS A 17 8.29 -42.79 -37.05
N LEU A 18 8.49 -41.47 -37.00
CA LEU A 18 8.24 -40.67 -35.80
C LEU A 18 6.74 -40.64 -35.44
N GLU A 19 5.86 -40.52 -36.43
CA GLU A 19 4.41 -40.55 -36.23
C GLU A 19 3.94 -41.93 -35.75
N ALA A 20 4.51 -43.00 -36.30
CA ALA A 20 4.25 -44.37 -35.86
C ALA A 20 4.73 -44.63 -34.42
N ASP A 21 5.89 -44.12 -34.04
CA ASP A 21 6.44 -44.27 -32.68
C ASP A 21 5.59 -43.50 -31.66
N VAL A 22 5.08 -42.32 -32.01
CA VAL A 22 4.16 -41.53 -31.15
C VAL A 22 2.80 -42.23 -31.03
N ALA A 23 2.28 -42.77 -32.13
CA ALA A 23 1.02 -43.52 -32.12
C ALA A 23 1.14 -44.85 -31.35
N ALA A 24 2.30 -45.52 -31.42
CA ALA A 24 2.58 -46.75 -30.67
C ALA A 24 2.83 -46.50 -29.18
N ALA A 25 3.38 -45.32 -28.82
CA ALA A 25 3.56 -44.90 -27.43
C ALA A 25 2.24 -44.47 -26.76
N LEU A 26 1.18 -44.25 -27.54
CA LEU A 26 -0.15 -43.92 -27.03
C LEU A 26 -1.04 -45.17 -27.03
N PRO A 27 -1.49 -45.67 -25.87
CA PRO A 27 -2.43 -46.79 -25.83
C PRO A 27 -3.73 -46.39 -26.52
N ALA A 28 -4.19 -47.24 -27.45
CA ALA A 28 -5.38 -47.06 -28.25
C ALA A 28 -6.60 -46.64 -27.39
N SER A 29 -7.18 -45.50 -27.77
CA SER A 29 -8.59 -45.13 -27.60
C SER A 29 -9.28 -45.67 -26.36
N THR A 30 -8.82 -45.24 -25.19
CA THR A 30 -9.72 -45.05 -24.05
C THR A 30 -9.86 -43.56 -23.86
N SER A 31 -11.11 -43.07 -23.84
CA SER A 31 -11.44 -41.73 -23.40
C SER A 31 -10.62 -41.41 -22.16
N LEU A 32 -9.60 -40.56 -22.31
CA LEU A 32 -8.74 -40.15 -21.22
C LEU A 32 -9.66 -39.65 -20.09
N PRO A 33 -9.56 -40.20 -18.87
CA PRO A 33 -10.25 -39.59 -17.74
C PRO A 33 -9.74 -38.16 -17.67
N SER A 34 -10.69 -37.21 -17.75
CA SER A 34 -10.45 -35.79 -17.51
C SER A 34 -9.41 -35.66 -16.40
N ILE A 35 -8.23 -35.14 -16.73
CA ILE A 35 -7.14 -34.96 -15.77
C ILE A 35 -7.71 -34.06 -14.68
N ARG A 36 -8.11 -34.67 -13.56
CA ARG A 36 -8.85 -34.05 -12.45
C ARG A 36 -7.96 -33.13 -11.59
N GLY A 37 -7.04 -32.43 -12.24
CA GLY A 37 -5.98 -31.66 -11.59
C GLY A 37 -5.09 -30.84 -12.54
N ALA A 38 -5.24 -30.96 -13.87
CA ALA A 38 -4.77 -29.88 -14.73
C ALA A 38 -5.83 -28.77 -14.62
N PRO A 39 -5.47 -27.53 -14.29
CA PRO A 39 -6.42 -26.44 -14.46
C PRO A 39 -6.86 -26.50 -15.91
N SER A 40 -8.13 -26.84 -16.13
CA SER A 40 -8.77 -26.52 -17.40
C SER A 40 -8.50 -25.05 -17.56
N VAL A 41 -7.61 -24.69 -18.49
CA VAL A 41 -7.47 -23.31 -18.92
C VAL A 41 -8.82 -23.03 -19.55
N GLN A 42 -9.76 -22.59 -18.71
CA GLN A 42 -10.95 -21.90 -19.14
C GLN A 42 -10.40 -20.65 -19.78
N SER A 43 -10.01 -20.79 -21.04
CA SER A 43 -9.50 -19.73 -21.85
C SER A 43 -10.65 -18.76 -21.92
N GLU A 44 -10.48 -17.60 -21.28
CA GLU A 44 -11.45 -16.53 -21.45
C GLU A 44 -11.69 -16.36 -22.95
N PRO A 45 -12.96 -16.18 -23.36
CA PRO A 45 -13.27 -15.97 -24.75
C PRO A 45 -12.40 -14.83 -25.26
N MET A 46 -11.86 -15.03 -26.47
CA MET A 46 -11.03 -14.02 -27.09
C MET A 46 -11.83 -12.72 -27.20
N PRO A 47 -11.23 -11.55 -26.92
CA PRO A 47 -11.93 -10.28 -27.05
C PRO A 47 -12.52 -10.08 -28.44
N ASP A 48 -13.63 -9.34 -28.52
CA ASP A 48 -14.39 -9.10 -29.76
C ASP A 48 -13.56 -8.44 -30.88
N TYR A 49 -12.47 -7.77 -30.54
CA TYR A 49 -11.59 -7.11 -31.50
C TYR A 49 -10.60 -8.06 -32.18
N VAL A 50 -10.50 -9.32 -31.75
CA VAL A 50 -9.55 -10.29 -32.32
C VAL A 50 -10.21 -11.04 -33.46
N GLU A 51 -9.89 -10.60 -34.66
CA GLU A 51 -10.32 -11.26 -35.90
C GLU A 51 -9.12 -11.81 -36.67
N HIS A 52 -9.22 -13.05 -37.12
CA HIS A 52 -8.18 -13.68 -37.95
C HIS A 52 -8.47 -13.46 -39.42
N ARG A 53 -7.45 -13.06 -40.19
CA ARG A 53 -7.55 -12.95 -41.65
C ARG A 53 -7.58 -14.32 -42.32
N ASP A 54 -8.24 -14.41 -43.47
CA ASP A 54 -8.24 -15.62 -44.29
C ASP A 54 -6.81 -16.02 -44.71
N GLY A 55 -6.52 -17.32 -44.62
CA GLY A 55 -5.22 -17.89 -44.99
C GLY A 55 -4.14 -17.85 -43.91
N VAL A 56 -4.43 -17.33 -42.71
CA VAL A 56 -3.50 -17.43 -41.55
C VAL A 56 -3.36 -18.89 -41.13
N SER A 57 -2.12 -19.34 -40.91
CA SER A 57 -1.86 -20.70 -40.45
C SER A 57 -2.44 -20.91 -39.04
N ARG A 58 -2.86 -22.15 -38.72
CA ARG A 58 -3.41 -22.47 -37.40
C ARG A 58 -2.47 -22.08 -36.26
N VAL A 59 -1.16 -22.28 -36.44
CA VAL A 59 -0.14 -21.89 -35.46
C VAL A 59 -0.08 -20.37 -35.34
N GLY A 60 -0.09 -19.64 -36.45
CA GLY A 60 -0.08 -18.17 -36.44
C GLY A 60 -1.29 -17.58 -35.70
N ALA A 61 -2.49 -18.12 -35.93
CA ALA A 61 -3.70 -17.71 -35.22
C ALA A 61 -3.60 -17.96 -33.71
N LEU A 62 -3.16 -19.17 -33.31
CA LEU A 62 -3.00 -19.51 -31.89
C LEU A 62 -1.91 -18.69 -31.19
N SER A 63 -0.81 -18.39 -31.89
CA SER A 63 0.25 -17.53 -31.35
C SER A 63 -0.22 -16.09 -31.18
N ALA A 64 -0.97 -15.54 -32.15
CA ALA A 64 -1.54 -14.21 -32.02
C ALA A 64 -2.53 -14.12 -30.85
N GLU A 65 -3.41 -15.11 -30.73
CA GLU A 65 -4.35 -15.22 -29.60
C GLU A 65 -3.65 -15.35 -28.25
N ALA A 66 -2.54 -16.10 -28.17
CA ALA A 66 -1.77 -16.21 -26.93
C ALA A 66 -1.21 -14.86 -26.50
N VAL A 67 -0.62 -14.11 -27.44
CA VAL A 67 -0.11 -12.76 -27.17
C VAL A 67 -1.23 -11.84 -26.68
N VAL A 68 -2.40 -11.87 -27.34
CA VAL A 68 -3.53 -11.03 -26.91
C VAL A 68 -3.96 -11.38 -25.48
N ARG A 69 -4.06 -12.66 -25.12
CA ARG A 69 -4.42 -13.07 -23.76
C ARG A 69 -3.42 -12.56 -22.72
N ASP A 70 -2.13 -12.57 -23.02
CA ASP A 70 -1.11 -12.06 -22.11
C ASP A 70 -1.27 -10.54 -21.89
N TYR A 71 -1.54 -9.79 -22.96
CA TYR A 71 -1.79 -8.34 -22.84
C TYR A 71 -3.09 -8.03 -22.09
N GLU A 72 -4.17 -8.76 -22.34
CA GLU A 72 -5.43 -8.62 -21.60
C GLU A 72 -5.25 -8.95 -20.10
N SER A 73 -4.48 -9.99 -19.79
CA SER A 73 -4.14 -10.32 -18.40
C SER A 73 -3.37 -9.18 -17.74
N ALA A 74 -2.35 -8.65 -18.41
CA ALA A 74 -1.58 -7.51 -17.91
C ALA A 74 -2.45 -6.26 -17.74
N ALA A 75 -3.37 -6.00 -18.67
CA ALA A 75 -4.30 -4.88 -18.58
C ALA A 75 -5.20 -5.00 -17.34
N LYS A 76 -5.76 -6.19 -17.08
CA LYS A 76 -6.57 -6.46 -15.87
C LYS A 76 -5.78 -6.25 -14.58
N GLU A 77 -4.51 -6.65 -14.55
CA GLU A 77 -3.64 -6.41 -13.39
C GLU A 77 -3.36 -4.91 -13.18
N ILE A 78 -3.16 -4.15 -14.25
CA ILE A 78 -2.99 -2.69 -14.19
C ILE A 78 -4.27 -2.01 -13.68
N GLU A 79 -5.44 -2.43 -14.15
CA GLU A 79 -6.72 -1.92 -13.67
C GLU A 79 -6.94 -2.22 -12.19
N ALA A 80 -6.61 -3.44 -11.75
CA ALA A 80 -6.67 -3.82 -10.34
C ALA A 80 -5.74 -2.96 -9.48
N MET A 81 -4.49 -2.76 -9.94
CA MET A 81 -3.53 -1.86 -9.27
C MET A 81 -4.08 -0.43 -9.18
N GLY A 82 -4.72 0.07 -10.24
CA GLY A 82 -5.36 1.39 -10.23
C GLY A 82 -6.47 1.50 -9.18
N ALA A 83 -7.30 0.47 -9.03
CA ALA A 83 -8.34 0.43 -8.01
C ALA A 83 -7.77 0.44 -6.58
N GLU A 84 -6.67 -0.29 -6.35
CA GLU A 84 -5.96 -0.28 -5.06
C GLU A 84 -5.36 1.10 -4.75
N LEU A 85 -4.74 1.76 -5.74
CA LEU A 85 -4.19 3.10 -5.57
C LEU A 85 -5.27 4.13 -5.23
N ILE A 86 -6.44 4.07 -5.86
CA ILE A 86 -7.58 4.95 -5.52
C ILE A 86 -8.03 4.70 -4.08
N SER A 87 -8.12 3.44 -3.65
CA SER A 87 -8.47 3.08 -2.28
C SER A 87 -7.43 3.60 -1.27
N ALA A 88 -6.14 3.47 -1.58
CA ALA A 88 -5.06 3.99 -0.76
C ALA A 88 -5.11 5.52 -0.67
N ALA A 89 -5.33 6.23 -1.78
CA ALA A 89 -5.46 7.68 -1.82
C ALA A 89 -6.59 8.17 -0.90
N LYS A 90 -7.77 7.54 -0.97
CA LYS A 90 -8.90 7.87 -0.07
C LYS A 90 -8.57 7.67 1.40
N LYS A 91 -7.83 6.61 1.74
CA LYS A 91 -7.36 6.38 3.13
C LYS A 91 -6.38 7.46 3.58
N CYS A 92 -5.45 7.88 2.71
CA CYS A 92 -4.53 8.96 3.01
C CYS A 92 -5.25 10.30 3.23
N GLU A 93 -6.26 10.61 2.41
CA GLU A 93 -7.10 11.80 2.59
C GLU A 93 -7.84 11.77 3.93
N ALA A 94 -8.47 10.65 4.27
CA ALA A 94 -9.16 10.48 5.55
C ALA A 94 -8.21 10.64 6.75
N MET A 95 -7.04 9.97 6.71
CA MET A 95 -6.02 10.09 7.75
C MET A 95 -5.54 11.54 7.90
N THR A 96 -5.37 12.27 6.81
CA THR A 96 -4.97 13.68 6.84
C THR A 96 -6.04 14.55 7.51
N ALA A 97 -7.32 14.30 7.22
CA ALA A 97 -8.42 15.00 7.88
C ALA A 97 -8.47 14.74 9.40
N GLU A 98 -8.22 13.50 9.81
CA GLU A 98 -8.14 13.13 11.23
C GLU A 98 -6.97 13.82 11.94
N VAL A 99 -5.80 13.87 11.31
CA VAL A 99 -4.62 14.59 11.84
C VAL A 99 -4.91 16.08 12.01
N HIS A 100 -5.58 16.73 11.04
CA HIS A 100 -5.99 18.13 11.19
C HIS A 100 -6.93 18.34 12.37
N THR A 101 -7.86 17.40 12.61
CA THR A 101 -8.76 17.43 13.76
C THR A 101 -7.98 17.32 15.08
N ALA A 102 -7.02 16.41 15.16
CA ALA A 102 -6.15 16.24 16.32
C ALA A 102 -5.32 17.51 16.60
N ILE A 103 -4.76 18.14 15.56
CA ILE A 103 -4.01 19.40 15.68
C ILE A 103 -4.90 20.52 16.24
N ALA A 104 -6.14 20.65 15.75
CA ALA A 104 -7.08 21.63 16.26
C ALA A 104 -7.35 21.41 17.77
N PHE A 105 -7.63 20.17 18.17
CA PHE A 105 -7.82 19.80 19.57
C PHE A 105 -6.59 20.13 20.44
N MET A 106 -5.38 19.81 19.97
CA MET A 106 -4.14 20.14 20.68
C MET A 106 -3.96 21.65 20.86
N ARG A 107 -4.25 22.44 19.82
CA ARG A 107 -4.14 23.90 19.85
C ARG A 107 -5.13 24.50 20.86
N ASP A 108 -6.35 24.01 20.87
CA ASP A 108 -7.39 24.50 21.78
C ASP A 108 -7.05 24.12 23.23
N THR A 109 -6.54 22.89 23.44
CA THR A 109 -6.01 22.45 24.74
C THR A 109 -4.87 23.35 25.21
N ALA A 110 -3.87 23.61 24.37
CA ALA A 110 -2.74 24.49 24.72
C ALA A 110 -3.22 25.92 25.04
N THR A 111 -4.23 26.42 24.34
CA THR A 111 -4.83 27.73 24.62
C THR A 111 -5.51 27.74 25.99
N ALA A 112 -6.29 26.73 26.32
CA ALA A 112 -6.92 26.59 27.62
C ALA A 112 -5.88 26.56 28.77
N TYR A 113 -4.78 25.82 28.60
CA TYR A 113 -3.69 25.80 29.59
C TYR A 113 -3.04 27.17 29.77
N ARG A 114 -2.82 27.93 28.69
CA ARG A 114 -2.27 29.29 28.79
C ARG A 114 -3.21 30.24 29.53
N GLU A 115 -4.51 30.14 29.29
CA GLU A 115 -5.49 30.96 30.02
C GLU A 115 -5.57 30.59 31.49
N GLU A 116 -5.52 29.30 31.83
CA GLU A 116 -5.50 28.86 33.22
C GLU A 116 -4.22 29.30 33.94
N ALA A 117 -3.07 29.21 33.27
CA ALA A 117 -1.80 29.70 33.80
C ALA A 117 -1.85 31.21 34.11
N LYS A 118 -2.46 32.03 33.26
CA LYS A 118 -2.66 33.46 33.51
C LYS A 118 -3.49 33.73 34.77
N LYS A 119 -4.56 32.95 34.99
CA LYS A 119 -5.40 33.10 36.21
C LYS A 119 -4.62 32.75 37.46
N ILE A 120 -3.86 31.66 37.45
CA ILE A 120 -3.04 31.22 38.58
C ILE A 120 -1.95 32.25 38.87
N PHE A 121 -1.26 32.72 37.84
CA PHE A 121 -0.25 33.78 37.95
C PHE A 121 -0.81 35.00 38.68
N LYS A 122 -1.95 35.53 38.23
CA LYS A 122 -2.59 36.68 38.87
C LYS A 122 -2.92 36.42 40.34
N ARG A 123 -3.46 35.23 40.67
CA ARG A 123 -3.75 34.87 42.06
C ARG A 123 -2.49 34.84 42.93
N ILE A 124 -1.37 34.38 42.39
CA ILE A 124 -0.08 34.38 43.11
C ILE A 124 0.38 35.82 43.37
N GLU A 125 0.30 36.70 42.36
CA GLU A 125 0.65 38.11 42.53
C GLU A 125 -0.25 38.80 43.58
N ASP A 126 -1.56 38.60 43.50
CA ASP A 126 -2.52 39.16 44.47
C ASP A 126 -2.20 38.70 45.90
N CYS A 127 -1.89 37.41 46.10
CA CYS A 127 -1.48 36.86 47.40
C CYS A 127 -0.13 37.42 47.89
N ALA A 128 0.82 37.62 46.98
CA ALA A 128 2.12 38.18 47.31
C ALA A 128 2.00 39.64 47.76
N LEU A 129 1.21 40.45 47.04
CA LEU A 129 0.91 41.83 47.41
C LEU A 129 0.22 41.93 48.77
N LEU A 130 -0.79 41.09 49.02
CA LEU A 130 -1.46 41.05 50.31
C LEU A 130 -0.48 40.73 51.46
N THR A 131 0.40 39.76 51.25
CA THR A 131 1.42 39.37 52.25
C THR A 131 2.37 40.52 52.54
N GLU A 132 2.77 41.26 51.50
CA GLU A 132 3.62 42.43 51.62
C GLU A 132 2.94 43.57 52.40
N ASP A 133 1.65 43.81 52.17
CA ASP A 133 0.88 44.81 52.89
C ASP A 133 0.70 44.45 54.37
N VAL A 134 0.48 43.17 54.68
CA VAL A 134 0.47 42.67 56.07
C VAL A 134 1.81 42.94 56.74
N ARG A 135 2.93 42.60 56.07
CA ARG A 135 4.27 42.84 56.59
C ARG A 135 4.51 44.31 56.90
N LYS A 136 4.20 45.22 55.97
CA LYS A 136 4.32 46.68 56.17
C LYS A 136 3.48 47.18 57.35
N THR A 137 2.26 46.64 57.48
CA THR A 137 1.35 46.99 58.57
C THR A 137 1.92 46.55 59.92
N CYS A 138 2.41 45.31 60.01
CA CYS A 138 3.07 44.78 61.21
C CYS A 138 4.30 45.63 61.61
N GLU A 139 5.17 45.97 60.66
CA GLU A 139 6.34 46.84 60.91
C GLU A 139 5.96 48.25 61.35
N THR A 140 4.83 48.77 60.85
CA THR A 140 4.32 50.08 61.27
C THR A 140 3.79 50.05 62.70
N ILE A 141 3.02 49.01 63.06
CA ILE A 141 2.51 48.82 64.42
C ILE A 141 3.68 48.62 65.39
N LYS A 142 4.65 47.77 65.04
CA LYS A 142 5.84 47.52 65.85
C LYS A 142 6.59 48.82 66.18
N ARG A 143 6.87 49.66 65.18
CA ARG A 143 7.54 50.96 65.38
C ARG A 143 6.76 51.89 66.31
N ARG A 144 5.42 51.93 66.20
CA ARG A 144 4.58 52.74 67.11
C ARG A 144 4.69 52.28 68.55
N ILE A 145 4.68 50.96 68.78
CA ILE A 145 4.86 50.40 70.12
C ILE A 145 6.24 50.79 70.66
N GLU A 146 7.31 50.65 69.88
CA GLU A 146 8.67 51.02 70.30
C GLU A 146 8.79 52.53 70.64
N THR A 147 8.16 53.41 69.86
CA THR A 147 8.16 54.86 70.14
C THR A 147 7.31 55.24 71.36
N ASP A 148 6.19 54.57 71.59
CA ASP A 148 5.33 54.84 72.76
C ASP A 148 5.88 54.20 74.06
N SER A 149 6.83 53.26 73.94
CA SER A 149 7.48 52.56 75.07
C SER A 149 8.74 53.25 75.59
N THR A 150 9.18 54.34 74.94
CA THR A 150 10.34 55.13 75.41
C THR A 150 9.82 56.31 76.24
N PRO A 151 10.16 56.41 77.55
CA PRO A 151 9.72 57.52 78.42
C PRO A 151 10.35 58.87 78.07
#